data_AF-A0A4Q5HU34-F1
#
_entry.id   AF-A0A4Q5HU34-F1
#
_cell.length_a   1.000
_cell.length_b   1.000
_cell.length_c   1.000
_cell.angle_alpha   90.00
_cell.angle_beta   90.00
_cell.angle_gamma   90.00
#
_symmetry.space_group_name_H-M   'P 1'
#
loop_
_entity.id
_entity.type
_entity.pdbx_description
1 polymer ?
#
loop_
_entity_poly.entity_id
_entity_poly.type
_entity_poly.pdbx_seq_one_letter_code
_entity_poly.pdbx_strand_id
1 'polypeptide(L)' 'MNADKLTVVMYHYVRDLQNSRYPQIKGCDVRLFKEQIKFLQKHYNFVTIEQVINAYRGGA' A
#
# COMPACT_ATOMS: atom_id res chain seq x y z
N MET A 1 20.74 -12.80 -5.18
CA MET A 1 20.62 -11.33 -5.20
C MET A 1 19.51 -10.99 -4.23
N ASN A 2 19.82 -10.18 -3.20
CA ASN A 2 19.00 -9.99 -2.01
C ASN A 2 17.64 -9.35 -2.35
N ALA A 3 16.61 -9.87 -1.69
CA ALA A 3 15.21 -9.46 -1.74
C ALA A 3 15.02 -7.96 -1.57
N ASP A 4 14.04 -7.41 -2.27
CA ASP A 4 13.70 -5.99 -2.28
C ASP A 4 13.56 -5.43 -0.85
N LYS A 5 14.48 -4.53 -0.44
CA LYS A 5 14.55 -3.97 0.93
C LYS A 5 13.35 -3.09 1.30
N LEU A 6 12.56 -2.66 0.31
CA LEU A 6 11.39 -1.82 0.47
C LEU A 6 10.40 -2.12 -0.65
N THR A 7 9.15 -2.38 -0.30
CA THR A 7 8.05 -2.50 -1.27
C THR A 7 7.16 -1.26 -1.16
N VAL A 8 6.91 -0.58 -2.28
CA VAL A 8 6.02 0.60 -2.34
C VAL A 8 4.76 0.23 -3.09
N VAL A 9 3.62 0.24 -2.41
CA VAL A 9 2.30 -0.02 -3.00
C VAL A 9 1.56 1.31 -3.13
N MET A 10 1.19 1.68 -4.35
CA MET A 10 0.52 2.94 -4.65
C MET A 10 -0.95 2.71 -4.99
N TYR A 11 -1.83 3.43 -4.30
CA TYR A 11 -3.26 3.46 -4.57
C TYR A 11 -3.67 4.83 -5.09
N HIS A 12 -4.47 4.86 -6.17
CA HIS A 12 -5.03 6.10 -6.70
C HIS A 12 -6.45 6.35 -6.14
N TYR A 13 -7.35 5.38 -6.29
CA TYR A 13 -8.71 5.43 -5.75
C TYR A 13 -9.02 4.13 -5.02
N VAL A 14 -9.43 4.23 -3.75
CA VAL A 14 -9.96 3.13 -2.95
C VAL A 14 -11.38 3.51 -2.53
N ARG A 15 -12.40 2.87 -3.09
CA ARG A 15 -13.80 3.20 -2.81
C ARG A 15 -14.74 2.05 -3.17
N ASP A 16 -15.99 2.13 -2.73
CA ASP A 16 -17.04 1.24 -3.23
C ASP A 16 -17.29 1.56 -4.70
N LEU A 17 -16.76 0.75 -5.61
CA LEU A 17 -16.87 1.02 -7.03
C LEU A 17 -18.31 0.80 -7.49
N GLN A 18 -18.94 -0.29 -7.05
CA GLN A 18 -20.27 -0.73 -7.48
C GLN A 18 -21.35 0.31 -7.19
N ASN A 19 -21.29 0.94 -6.01
CA ASN A 19 -22.29 1.94 -5.59
C ASN A 19 -21.81 3.40 -5.76
N SER A 20 -20.69 3.65 -6.44
CA SER A 20 -20.19 5.01 -6.69
C SER A 20 -20.82 5.66 -7.92
N ARG A 21 -20.71 7.00 -7.99
CA ARG A 21 -21.10 7.79 -9.17
C ARG A 21 -20.37 7.36 -10.47
N TYR A 22 -19.20 6.73 -10.37
CA TYR A 22 -18.46 6.23 -11.53
C TYR A 22 -17.99 4.78 -11.28
N PRO A 23 -18.85 3.78 -11.52
CA PRO A 23 -18.55 2.38 -11.23
C PRO A 23 -17.44 1.77 -12.08
N GLN A 24 -17.21 2.34 -13.27
CA GLN A 24 -16.22 1.86 -14.23
C GLN A 24 -14.88 2.61 -14.13
N ILE A 25 -14.70 3.48 -13.13
CA ILE A 25 -13.38 4.11 -12.94
C ILE A 25 -12.34 3.04 -12.59
N LYS A 26 -11.10 3.22 -13.05
CA LYS A 26 -9.98 2.41 -12.57
C LYS A 26 -9.73 2.74 -11.09
N GLY A 27 -10.04 1.80 -10.21
CA GLY A 27 -9.85 1.93 -8.77
C GLY A 27 -9.78 0.57 -8.08
N CYS A 28 -9.53 0.58 -6.77
CA CYS A 28 -9.55 -0.59 -5.91
C CYS A 28 -10.85 -0.61 -5.11
N ASP A 29 -11.56 -1.73 -5.13
CA ASP A 29 -12.75 -1.93 -4.28
C ASP A 29 -12.32 -1.99 -2.81
N VAL A 30 -13.09 -1.33 -1.93
CA VAL A 30 -12.79 -1.26 -0.48
C VAL A 30 -12.66 -2.64 0.17
N ARG A 31 -13.44 -3.64 -0.27
CA ARG A 31 -13.35 -5.00 0.28
C ARG A 31 -12.01 -5.62 -0.07
N LEU A 32 -11.59 -5.51 -1.33
CA LEU A 32 -10.29 -6.03 -1.78
C LEU A 32 -9.13 -5.29 -1.11
N PHE A 33 -9.22 -3.97 -0.96
CA PHE A 33 -8.23 -3.18 -0.25
C PHE A 33 -8.04 -3.67 1.19
N LYS A 34 -9.13 -3.95 1.92
CA LYS A 34 -9.04 -4.50 3.29
C LYS A 34 -8.32 -5.83 3.33
N GLU A 35 -8.57 -6.72 2.38
CA GLU A 35 -7.84 -8.00 2.28
C GLU A 35 -6.36 -7.81 1.95
N GLN A 36 -6.03 -6.85 1.07
CA GLN A 36 -4.64 -6.47 0.80
C GLN A 36 -3.95 -5.92 2.06
N ILE A 37 -4.60 -5.05 2.83
CA ILE A 37 -4.05 -4.54 4.09
C ILE A 37 -3.81 -5.68 5.09
N LYS A 38 -4.76 -6.61 5.25
CA LYS A 38 -4.57 -7.79 6.12
C LYS A 38 -3.38 -8.64 5.69
N PHE A 39 -3.24 -8.90 4.40
CA PHE A 39 -2.10 -9.62 3.85
C PHE A 39 -0.79 -8.88 4.14
N LEU A 40 -0.75 -7.57 3.87
CA LEU A 40 0.43 -6.75 4.10
C LEU A 40 0.81 -6.70 5.59
N GLN A 41 -0.17 -6.56 6.49
CA GLN A 41 0.07 -6.60 7.93
C GLN A 41 0.66 -7.94 8.42
N LYS A 42 0.37 -9.04 7.73
CA LYS A 42 0.89 -10.38 8.07
C LYS A 42 2.31 -10.62 7.54
N HIS A 43 2.66 -10.00 6.41
CA HIS A 43 3.87 -10.35 5.66
C HIS A 43 4.89 -9.21 5.55
N TYR A 44 4.51 -7.98 5.88
CA TYR A 44 5.33 -6.77 5.76
C TYR A 44 5.25 -5.93 7.02
N ASN A 45 6.27 -5.10 7.22
CA ASN A 45 6.27 -4.07 8.24
C ASN A 45 5.96 -2.72 7.57
N PHE A 46 4.89 -2.06 8.01
CA PHE A 46 4.60 -0.71 7.56
C PHE A 46 5.62 0.27 8.15
N VAL A 47 6.15 1.14 7.29
CA VAL A 47 7.13 2.16 7.67
C VAL A 47 6.63 3.54 7.29
N THR A 48 7.05 4.55 8.04
CA THR A 48 6.83 5.96 7.70
C THR A 48 7.87 6.45 6.71
N ILE A 49 7.60 7.58 6.06
CA ILE A 49 8.56 8.21 5.13
C ILE A 49 9.84 8.59 5.88
N GLU A 50 9.75 9.05 7.13
CA GLU A 50 10.90 9.40 7.96
C GLU A 50 11.80 8.19 8.21
N GLN A 51 11.22 7.02 8.50
CA GLN A 51 11.98 5.78 8.68
C GLN A 51 12.69 5.37 7.38
N VAL A 52 12.03 5.53 6.24
CA VAL A 52 12.63 5.27 4.92
C VAL A 52 13.80 6.24 4.64
N ILE A 53 13.61 7.53 4.89
CA ILE A 53 14.67 8.55 4.72
C ILE A 53 15.85 8.28 5.66
N ASN A 54 15.58 7.93 6.92
CA ASN A 54 16.63 7.62 7.89
C ASN A 54 17.44 6.38 7.46
N ALA A 55 16.75 5.31 7.07
CA ALA A 55 17.40 4.09 6.55
C ALA A 55 18.23 4.37 5.29
N TYR A 56 17.73 5.23 4.39
CA TYR A 56 18.47 5.65 3.19
C TYR A 56 19.73 6.45 3.52
N ARG A 57 19.69 7.28 4.57
CA ARG A 57 20.83 8.09 5.05
C ARG A 57 21.85 7.31 5.87
N GLY A 58 21.63 6.01 6.09
CA GLY A 58 22.57 5.13 6.78
C GLY A 58 22.31 4.92 8.27
N GLY A 59 21.19 5.42 8.81
CA GLY A 59 20.88 5.38 10.24
C GLY A 59 21.78 6.32 11.03
N ALA A 60 21.21 7.43 11.52
CA ALA A 60 21.87 8.24 12.56
C ALA A 60 21.72 7.59 13.93
#